data_AF-A0A377Z262-F1
#
_entry.id   AF-A0A377Z262-F1
#
_cell.length_a   1.000
_cell.length_b   1.000
_cell.length_c   1.000
_cell.angle_alpha   90.00
_cell.angle_beta   90.00
_cell.angle_gamma   90.00
#
_symmetry.space_group_name_H-M   'P 1'
#
loop_
_entity.id
_entity.type
_entity.pdbx_description
1 polymer ?
#
loop_
_entity_poly.entity_id
_entity_poly.type
_entity_poly.pdbx_seq_one_letter_code
_entity_poly.pdbx_strand_id
1 'polypeptide(L)'
;MASVVRQKMPASVKDREAWAQAIATAFDSQKLAPTEENVCSVLAVAQQESNYQSDPVVPGLNKIAWQEIDRRAEKMHIPPFLVHTALKITSPNGKSYSDRLDNVKTEKAVERHF
;
A
#
# COMPACT_ATOMS: atom_id res chain seq x y z
N MET A 1 14.85 -20.33 0.59
CA MET A 1 13.39 -20.48 0.63
C MET A 1 12.67 -19.73 -0.50
N ALA A 2 12.95 -18.44 -0.71
CA ALA A 2 12.28 -17.61 -1.74
C ALA A 2 12.17 -18.25 -3.15
N SER A 3 13.18 -18.99 -3.61
CA SER A 3 13.15 -19.70 -4.90
C SER A 3 12.00 -20.73 -5.01
N VAL A 4 11.73 -21.50 -3.95
CA VAL A 4 10.66 -22.52 -3.94
C VAL A 4 9.28 -21.85 -3.96
N VAL A 5 9.10 -20.81 -3.16
CA VAL A 5 7.88 -20.00 -3.14
C VAL A 5 7.62 -19.43 -4.54
N ARG A 6 8.63 -18.81 -5.14
CA ARG A 6 8.52 -18.23 -6.49
C ARG A 6 8.13 -19.25 -7.54
N GLN A 7 8.70 -20.46 -7.51
CA GLN A 7 8.37 -21.53 -8.46
C GLN A 7 6.91 -21.96 -8.38
N LYS A 8 6.30 -21.94 -7.19
CA LYS A 8 4.90 -22.32 -6.97
C LYS A 8 3.90 -21.18 -7.21
N MET A 9 4.36 -19.94 -7.34
CA MET A 9 3.49 -18.80 -7.66
C MET A 9 2.99 -18.81 -9.12
N PRO A 10 1.75 -18.35 -9.38
CA PRO A 10 1.26 -18.13 -10.74
C PRO A 10 2.17 -17.18 -11.54
N ALA A 11 2.37 -17.49 -12.83
CA ALA A 11 3.21 -16.67 -13.71
C ALA A 11 2.64 -15.28 -14.02
N SER A 12 1.34 -15.09 -13.83
CA SER A 12 0.63 -13.82 -14.06
C SER A 12 0.90 -12.75 -13.00
N VAL A 13 1.47 -13.13 -11.85
CA VAL A 13 1.80 -12.18 -10.79
C VAL A 13 2.92 -11.25 -11.27
N LYS A 14 2.73 -9.93 -11.19
CA LYS A 14 3.73 -8.94 -11.63
C LYS A 14 4.99 -8.98 -10.79
N ASP A 15 4.85 -8.85 -9.46
CA ASP A 15 5.98 -8.68 -8.53
C ASP A 15 6.36 -9.99 -7.82
N ARG A 16 6.49 -11.09 -8.58
CA ARG A 16 6.73 -12.45 -8.02
C ARG A 16 7.93 -12.54 -7.09
N GLU A 17 9.02 -11.84 -7.42
CA GLU A 17 10.24 -11.88 -6.61
C GLU A 17 10.01 -11.21 -5.25
N ALA A 18 9.36 -10.04 -5.23
CA ALA A 18 9.05 -9.33 -4.00
C ALA A 18 8.09 -10.12 -3.10
N TRP A 19 7.05 -10.71 -3.70
CA TRP A 19 6.12 -11.60 -2.99
C TRP A 19 6.80 -12.85 -2.43
N ALA A 20 7.64 -13.52 -3.24
CA ALA A 20 8.36 -14.71 -2.79
C ALA A 20 9.32 -14.40 -1.64
N GLN A 21 10.00 -13.25 -1.69
CA GLN A 21 10.88 -12.81 -0.60
C GLN A 21 10.09 -12.44 0.66
N ALA A 22 8.97 -11.72 0.52
CA ALA A 22 8.11 -11.37 1.64
C ALA A 22 7.53 -12.62 2.33
N ILE A 23 7.04 -13.58 1.56
CA ILE A 23 6.54 -14.85 2.07
C ILE A 23 7.66 -15.67 2.73
N ALA A 24 8.83 -15.80 2.11
CA ALA A 24 9.97 -16.49 2.73
C ALA A 24 10.35 -15.85 4.09
N THR A 25 10.35 -14.52 4.15
CA THR A 25 10.63 -13.77 5.39
C THR A 25 9.53 -13.99 6.44
N ALA A 26 8.26 -14.09 6.03
CA ALA A 26 7.15 -14.42 6.92
C ALA A 26 7.28 -15.84 7.50
N PHE A 27 7.68 -16.83 6.69
CA PHE A 27 7.96 -18.18 7.18
C PHE A 27 9.10 -18.21 8.21
N ASP A 28 10.21 -17.55 7.89
CA ASP A 28 11.38 -17.50 8.77
C ASP A 28 11.06 -16.79 10.10
N SER A 29 10.39 -15.63 10.04
CA SER A 29 10.02 -14.85 11.24
C SER A 29 9.00 -15.56 12.14
N GLN A 30 8.06 -16.29 11.55
CA GLN A 30 7.06 -17.07 12.29
C GLN A 30 7.54 -18.48 12.67
N LYS A 31 8.78 -18.84 12.31
CA LYS A 31 9.36 -20.18 12.53
C LYS A 31 8.50 -21.31 11.95
N LEU A 32 7.84 -21.04 10.83
CA LEU A 32 7.01 -22.02 10.14
C LEU A 32 7.89 -22.89 9.24
N ALA A 33 7.68 -24.20 9.31
CA ALA A 33 8.35 -25.12 8.40
C ALA A 33 7.85 -24.85 6.97
N PRO A 34 8.74 -24.54 6.01
CA PRO A 34 8.35 -24.21 4.66
C PRO A 34 8.19 -25.47 3.81
N THR A 35 7.26 -26.34 4.24
CA THR A 35 6.83 -27.51 3.48
C THR A 35 6.04 -27.08 2.25
N GLU A 36 5.97 -27.96 1.23
CA GLU A 36 5.20 -27.68 0.03
C GLU A 36 3.73 -27.38 0.34
N GLU A 37 3.13 -28.13 1.26
CA GLU A 37 1.76 -27.93 1.73
C GLU A 37 1.55 -26.53 2.34
N ASN A 38 2.44 -26.10 3.24
CA ASN A 38 2.34 -24.79 3.87
C ASN A 38 2.54 -23.65 2.85
N VAL A 39 3.52 -23.80 1.96
CA VAL A 39 3.80 -22.81 0.90
C VAL A 39 2.59 -22.67 -0.02
N CYS A 40 2.04 -23.78 -0.53
CA CYS A 40 0.86 -23.75 -1.39
C CYS A 40 -0.36 -23.16 -0.68
N SER A 41 -0.55 -23.46 0.60
CA SER A 41 -1.67 -22.92 1.41
C SER A 41 -1.57 -21.40 1.55
N VAL A 42 -0.40 -20.87 1.92
CA VAL A 42 -0.17 -19.42 2.05
C VAL A 42 -0.34 -18.72 0.70
N LEU A 43 0.16 -19.32 -0.38
CA LEU A 43 -0.01 -18.78 -1.74
C LEU A 43 -1.49 -18.74 -2.16
N ALA A 44 -2.27 -19.77 -1.84
CA ALA A 44 -3.70 -19.80 -2.16
C ALA A 44 -4.46 -18.67 -1.43
N VAL A 45 -4.20 -18.48 -0.13
CA VAL A 45 -4.83 -17.41 0.65
C VAL A 45 -4.38 -16.03 0.15
N ALA A 46 -3.08 -15.84 -0.10
CA ALA A 46 -2.58 -14.56 -0.62
C ALA A 46 -3.23 -14.19 -1.97
N GLN A 47 -3.42 -15.19 -2.85
CA GLN A 47 -4.12 -15.02 -4.12
C GLN A 47 -5.60 -14.66 -3.93
N GLN A 48 -6.29 -15.32 -3.00
CA GLN A 48 -7.71 -15.08 -2.73
C GLN A 48 -7.96 -13.68 -2.14
N GLU A 49 -7.16 -13.30 -1.15
CA GLU A 49 -7.39 -12.08 -0.37
C GLU A 49 -6.87 -10.82 -1.07
N SER A 50 -5.78 -10.93 -1.84
CA SER A 50 -5.11 -9.75 -2.41
C SER A 50 -4.96 -9.79 -3.92
N ASN A 51 -5.22 -10.93 -4.57
CA ASN A 51 -4.88 -11.15 -5.97
C ASN A 51 -3.40 -10.85 -6.30
N TYR A 52 -2.51 -10.98 -5.31
CA TYR A 52 -1.11 -10.56 -5.36
C TYR A 52 -0.88 -9.10 -5.76
N GLN A 53 -1.85 -8.23 -5.46
CA GLN A 53 -1.75 -6.81 -5.69
C GLN A 53 -1.46 -6.10 -4.36
N SER A 54 -0.20 -5.69 -4.18
CA SER A 54 0.28 -5.07 -2.94
C SER A 54 -0.15 -3.62 -2.76
N ASP A 55 -0.41 -2.90 -3.86
CA ASP A 55 -0.82 -1.49 -3.85
C ASP A 55 -2.02 -1.29 -4.79
N PRO A 56 -3.22 -1.81 -4.42
CA PRO A 56 -4.40 -1.69 -5.24
C PRO A 56 -4.94 -0.26 -5.29
N VAL A 57 -5.67 0.03 -6.37
CA VAL A 57 -6.40 1.30 -6.47
C VAL A 57 -7.57 1.26 -5.51
N VAL A 58 -7.61 2.24 -4.60
CA VAL A 58 -8.73 2.43 -3.67
C VAL A 58 -9.68 3.47 -4.28
N PRO A 59 -10.93 3.11 -4.61
CA PRO A 59 -11.89 4.05 -5.16
C PRO A 59 -12.15 5.22 -4.21
N GLY A 60 -11.99 6.45 -4.72
CA GLY A 60 -12.23 7.67 -3.94
C GLY A 60 -11.20 7.96 -2.84
N LEU A 61 -9.99 7.35 -2.91
CA LEU A 61 -8.95 7.54 -1.90
C LEU A 61 -8.60 9.01 -1.63
N ASN A 62 -8.54 9.83 -2.68
CA ASN A 62 -8.33 11.27 -2.57
C ASN A 62 -9.37 11.95 -1.65
N LYS A 63 -10.65 11.61 -1.80
CA LYS A 63 -11.72 12.13 -0.96
C LYS A 63 -11.58 11.67 0.50
N ILE A 64 -11.25 10.39 0.71
CA ILE A 64 -11.02 9.83 2.04
C ILE A 64 -9.84 10.52 2.74
N ALA A 65 -8.75 10.75 2.00
CA ALA A 65 -7.57 11.45 2.52
C ALA A 65 -7.91 12.88 2.95
N TRP A 66 -8.62 13.64 2.11
CA TRP A 66 -9.09 14.98 2.47
C TRP A 66 -10.01 14.99 3.69
N GLN A 67 -10.97 14.06 3.75
CA GLN A 67 -11.86 13.94 4.91
C GLN A 67 -11.10 13.68 6.21
N GLU A 68 -10.06 12.84 6.18
CA GLU A 68 -9.25 12.58 7.37
C GLU A 68 -8.39 13.77 7.78
N ILE A 69 -7.84 14.52 6.80
CA ILE A 69 -7.11 15.77 7.06
C ILE A 69 -8.03 16.79 7.72
N ASP A 70 -9.21 17.02 7.14
CA ASP A 70 -10.18 18.00 7.66
C ASP A 70 -10.66 17.60 9.05
N ARG A 71 -10.99 16.33 9.27
CA ARG A 71 -11.37 15.80 10.59
C ARG A 71 -10.27 15.98 11.64
N ARG A 72 -8.99 15.81 11.27
CA ARG A 72 -7.86 16.08 12.17
C ARG A 72 -7.68 17.57 12.46
N ALA A 73 -7.87 18.42 11.46
CA ALA A 73 -7.83 19.87 11.62
C ALA A 73 -8.91 20.35 12.59
N GLU A 74 -10.15 19.85 12.43
CA GLU A 74 -11.29 20.14 13.30
C GLU A 74 -11.02 19.74 14.76
N LYS A 75 -10.42 18.55 14.98
CA LYS A 75 -10.00 18.10 16.32
C LYS A 75 -8.99 19.02 17.00
N MET A 76 -8.21 19.76 16.21
CA MET A 76 -7.24 20.74 16.69
C MET A 76 -7.80 22.17 16.67
N HIS A 77 -9.11 22.35 16.40
CA HIS A 77 -9.76 23.63 16.23
C HIS A 77 -9.14 24.51 15.13
N ILE A 78 -8.55 23.88 14.11
CA ILE A 78 -7.98 24.54 12.94
C ILE A 78 -9.04 24.56 11.84
N PRO A 79 -9.47 25.73 11.35
CA PRO A 79 -10.36 25.84 10.21
C PRO A 79 -9.81 25.10 8.96
N PRO A 80 -10.61 24.27 8.26
CA PRO A 80 -10.14 23.50 7.12
C PRO A 80 -9.48 24.34 6.01
N PHE A 81 -10.01 25.53 5.73
CA PHE A 81 -9.45 26.41 4.69
C PHE A 81 -7.98 26.81 4.94
N LEU A 82 -7.54 26.90 6.20
CA LEU A 82 -6.15 27.18 6.54
C LEU A 82 -5.24 26.01 6.15
N VAL A 83 -5.68 24.77 6.44
CA VAL A 83 -4.94 23.56 6.07
C VAL A 83 -4.87 23.41 4.56
N HIS A 84 -6.00 23.61 3.87
CA HIS A 84 -6.07 23.57 2.41
C HIS A 84 -5.14 24.60 1.77
N THR A 85 -5.03 25.80 2.36
CA THR A 85 -4.12 26.85 1.89
C THR A 85 -2.66 26.47 2.15
N ALA A 86 -2.33 25.92 3.32
CA ALA A 86 -0.98 25.48 3.63
C ALA A 86 -0.51 24.37 2.67
N LEU A 87 -1.39 23.44 2.31
CA LEU A 87 -1.07 22.34 1.38
C LEU A 87 -0.87 22.79 -0.08
N LYS A 88 -1.16 24.05 -0.43
CA LYS A 88 -0.80 24.61 -1.74
C LYS A 88 0.70 24.86 -1.90
N ILE A 89 1.49 24.73 -0.83
CA ILE A 89 2.94 24.83 -0.90
C ILE A 89 3.51 23.82 -1.90
N THR A 90 4.42 24.28 -2.75
CA THR A 90 5.09 23.45 -3.75
C THR A 90 5.99 22.43 -3.06
N SER A 91 5.85 21.16 -3.45
CA SER A 91 6.72 20.07 -3.00
C SER A 91 7.97 19.93 -3.89
N PRO A 92 8.97 19.11 -3.52
CA PRO A 92 10.23 18.97 -4.27
C PRO A 92 10.08 18.54 -5.73
N ASN A 93 8.93 17.99 -6.14
CA ASN A 93 8.66 17.57 -7.51
C ASN A 93 7.96 18.64 -8.36
N GLY A 94 7.79 19.87 -7.84
CA GLY A 94 7.17 20.98 -8.55
C GLY A 94 5.64 21.04 -8.48
N LYS A 95 4.96 20.04 -7.91
CA LYS A 95 3.51 20.06 -7.65
C LYS A 95 3.22 20.44 -6.20
N SER A 96 2.07 21.07 -5.94
CA SER A 96 1.62 21.32 -4.56
C SER A 96 1.24 20.02 -3.85
N TYR A 97 1.20 20.02 -2.52
CA TYR A 97 0.69 18.87 -1.76
C TYR A 97 -0.80 18.63 -2.02
N SER A 98 -1.60 19.69 -2.21
CA SER A 98 -3.00 19.57 -2.61
C SER A 98 -3.16 18.86 -3.96
N ASP A 99 -2.35 19.21 -4.98
CA ASP A 99 -2.44 18.55 -6.30
C ASP A 99 -2.09 17.05 -6.20
N ARG A 100 -1.16 16.70 -5.31
CA ARG A 100 -0.74 15.30 -5.08
C ARG A 100 -1.85 14.52 -4.39
N LEU A 101 -2.51 15.12 -3.41
CA LEU A 101 -3.66 14.54 -2.71
C LEU A 101 -4.86 14.34 -3.64
N ASP A 102 -5.16 15.32 -4.50
CA ASP A 102 -6.31 15.25 -5.42
C ASP A 102 -6.21 14.08 -6.41
N ASN A 103 -4.99 13.65 -6.72
CA ASN A 103 -4.70 12.62 -7.71
C ASN A 103 -4.29 11.27 -7.10
N VAL A 104 -4.30 11.13 -5.77
CA VAL A 104 -3.87 9.90 -5.11
C VAL A 104 -4.92 8.79 -5.31
N LYS A 105 -4.44 7.59 -5.66
CA LYS A 105 -5.29 6.44 -5.97
C LYS A 105 -4.89 5.17 -5.24
N THR A 106 -3.71 5.11 -4.65
CA THR A 106 -3.18 3.95 -3.94
C THR A 106 -2.58 4.37 -2.61
N GLU A 107 -2.54 3.47 -1.63
CA GLU A 107 -2.05 3.78 -0.28
C GLU A 107 -0.58 4.18 -0.29
N LYS A 108 0.25 3.48 -1.07
CA LYS A 108 1.67 3.82 -1.21
C LYS A 108 1.89 5.21 -1.81
N ALA A 109 0.97 5.66 -2.66
CA ALA A 109 1.02 7.01 -3.19
C ALA A 109 0.73 8.06 -2.11
N VAL A 110 -0.14 7.76 -1.14
CA VAL A 110 -0.36 8.62 0.05
C VAL A 110 0.93 8.72 0.87
N GLU A 111 1.56 7.59 1.20
CA GLU A 111 2.80 7.56 1.98
C GLU A 111 3.95 8.33 1.32
N ARG A 112 4.08 8.25 -0.01
CA ARG A 112 5.10 9.01 -0.75
C ARG A 112 4.77 10.49 -0.88
N HIS A 113 3.55 10.90 -0.52
CA HIS A 113 3.08 12.27 -0.64
C HIS A 113 3.21 13.11 0.63
N PHE A 114 3.38 12.44 1.78
CA PHE A 114 3.69 13.03 3.08
C PHE A 114 5.10 12.67 3.54
#